data_AF-A0A1I0LWS7-F1
#
_entry.id   AF-A0A1I0LWS7-F1
#
_cell.length_a   1.000
_cell.length_b   1.000
_cell.length_c   1.000
_cell.angle_alpha   90.00
_cell.angle_beta   90.00
_cell.angle_gamma   90.00
#
_symmetry.space_group_name_H-M   'P 1'
#
loop_
_entity.id
_entity.type
_entity.pdbx_description
1 polymer ?
#
loop_
_entity_poly.entity_id
_entity_poly.type
_entity_poly.pdbx_seq_one_letter_code
_entity_poly.pdbx_strand_id
1 'polypeptide(L)' 'MPFTNNPAEQPQRMVKLQMKIGGCWRSVRTAVRYCLIRSYLGTARNHGIHPLDALRDTLSGNPWMPPQNA' A
#
# COMPACT_ATOMS: atom_id res chain seq x y z
N MET A 1 21.53 13.63 9.01
CA MET A 1 20.23 13.42 8.33
C MET A 1 19.25 12.85 9.34
N PRO A 2 18.10 13.48 9.64
CA PRO A 2 17.12 12.87 10.53
C PRO A 2 16.51 11.65 9.83
N PHE A 3 16.32 10.54 10.54
CA PHE A 3 15.63 9.38 10.00
C PHE A 3 14.17 9.77 9.70
N THR A 4 13.83 9.90 8.42
CA THR A 4 12.47 10.26 8.02
C THR A 4 11.59 9.02 8.11
N ASN A 5 10.45 9.16 8.78
CA ASN A 5 9.41 8.14 8.77
C ASN A 5 8.62 8.28 7.45
N ASN A 6 9.21 7.78 6.36
CA ASN A 6 8.63 7.88 5.03
C ASN A 6 7.40 6.95 4.90
N PRO A 7 6.19 7.48 4.64
CA PRO A 7 4.99 6.67 4.44
C PRO A 7 5.11 5.63 3.31
N ALA A 8 5.94 5.91 2.29
CA ALA A 8 6.18 4.98 1.19
C ALA A 8 6.98 3.72 1.62
N GLU A 9 7.80 3.83 2.67
CA GLU A 9 8.62 2.72 3.16
C GLU A 9 7.91 1.86 4.20
N GLN A 10 6.94 2.41 4.92
CA GLN A 10 6.15 1.67 5.92
C GLN A 10 5.56 0.35 5.39
N PRO A 11 4.90 0.28 4.20
CA PRO A 11 4.37 -0.98 3.68
C PRO A 11 5.48 -1.98 3.36
N GLN A 12 6.66 -1.51 2.93
CA GLN A 12 7.81 -2.36 2.60
C GLN A 12 8.48 -2.95 3.86
N ARG A 13 8.52 -2.20 4.97
CA ARG A 13 9.12 -2.65 6.24
C ARG A 13 8.42 -3.90 6.79
N MET A 14 7.09 -3.93 6.75
CA MET A 14 6.30 -5.09 7.17
C MET A 14 6.56 -6.33 6.30
N VAL A 15 6.68 -6.13 4.98
CA VAL A 15 7.03 -7.23 4.06
C VAL A 15 8.41 -7.79 4.36
N LYS A 16 9.41 -6.92 4.54
CA LYS A 16 10.79 -7.32 4.83
C LYS A 16 10.89 -8.05 6.18
N LEU A 17 10.14 -7.59 7.19
CA LEU A 17 10.06 -8.25 8.49
C LEU A 17 9.44 -9.66 8.37
N GLN A 18 8.35 -9.79 7.62
CA GLN A 18 7.68 -11.08 7.40
C GLN A 18 8.50 -12.07 6.57
N MET A 19 9.30 -11.57 5.62
CA MET A 19 10.31 -12.38 4.92
C MET A 19 11.41 -12.87 5.86
N LYS A 20 11.85 -12.04 6.81
CA LYS A 20 12.93 -12.35 7.75
C LYS A 20 12.53 -13.37 8.83
N ILE A 21 11.33 -13.24 9.40
CA ILE A 21 10.94 -13.97 10.63
C ILE A 21 10.12 -15.23 10.34
N GLY A 22 9.33 -15.28 9.26
CA GLY A 22 8.30 -16.32 9.12
C GLY A 22 8.13 -16.95 7.74
N GLY A 23 8.93 -16.58 6.74
CA GLY A 23 8.82 -17.16 5.39
C GLY A 23 7.45 -16.97 4.71
N CYS A 24 6.61 -16.06 5.23
CA CYS A 24 5.19 -15.88 4.83
C CYS A 24 5.05 -15.47 3.36
N TRP A 25 6.08 -14.82 2.81
CA TRP A 25 6.17 -14.48 1.40
C TRP A 25 7.19 -15.38 0.71
N ARG A 26 6.75 -16.54 0.21
CA ARG A 26 7.59 -17.45 -0.58
C ARG A 26 7.95 -16.92 -1.98
N SER A 27 7.35 -15.80 -2.39
CA SER A 27 7.58 -15.18 -3.69
C SER A 27 7.58 -13.65 -3.58
N VAL A 28 8.58 -13.03 -4.22
CA VAL A 28 8.66 -11.56 -4.39
C VAL A 28 7.40 -11.02 -5.07
N ARG A 29 6.78 -11.78 -5.97
CA ARG A 29 5.54 -11.38 -6.66
C ARG A 29 4.39 -11.11 -5.70
N THR A 30 4.21 -11.95 -4.69
CA THR A 30 3.14 -11.78 -3.70
C THR A 30 3.43 -10.58 -2.78
N ALA A 31 4.69 -10.39 -2.42
CA ALA A 31 5.15 -9.23 -1.66
C ALA A 31 4.90 -7.91 -2.42
N VAL A 32 5.16 -7.87 -3.73
CA VAL A 32 4.87 -6.70 -4.58
C VAL A 32 3.37 -6.41 -4.61
N ARG A 33 2.52 -7.43 -4.80
CA ARG A 33 1.05 -7.25 -4.77
C ARG A 33 0.57 -6.70 -3.43
N TYR A 34 1.10 -7.20 -2.33
CA TYR A 34 0.77 -6.71 -1.00
C TYR A 34 1.19 -5.25 -0.80
N CYS A 35 2.40 -4.88 -1.24
CA CYS A 35 2.85 -3.49 -1.23
C CYS A 35 1.93 -2.59 -2.06
N LEU A 36 1.56 -3.00 -3.27
CA LEU A 36 0.67 -2.23 -4.16
C LEU A 36 -0.69 -1.96 -3.53
N ILE A 37 -1.33 -2.97 -2.96
CA ILE A 37 -2.63 -2.82 -2.29
C ILE A 37 -2.49 -1.87 -1.10
N ARG A 38 -1.46 -2.04 -0.27
CA ARG A 38 -1.28 -1.18 0.91
C ARG A 38 -0.90 0.25 0.56
N SER A 39 -0.08 0.46 -0.48
CA SER A 39 0.25 1.81 -0.94
C SER A 39 -0.99 2.51 -1.49
N TYR A 40 -1.84 1.81 -2.26
CA TYR A 40 -3.09 2.36 -2.76
C TYR A 40 -4.02 2.81 -1.63
N LEU A 41 -4.22 1.95 -0.63
CA LEU A 41 -5.07 2.28 0.53
C LEU A 41 -4.48 3.39 1.41
N GLY A 42 -3.15 3.44 1.53
CA GLY A 42 -2.47 4.53 2.21
C GLY A 42 -2.69 5.87 1.50
N THR A 43 -2.59 5.89 0.18
CA THR A 43 -2.87 7.08 -0.63
C THR A 43 -4.34 7.48 -0.52
N ALA A 44 -5.29 6.56 -0.68
CA ALA A 44 -6.72 6.87 -0.52
C ALA A 44 -7.00 7.50 0.86
N ARG A 45 -6.45 6.93 1.93
CA ARG A 45 -6.57 7.46 3.28
C ARG A 45 -5.97 8.85 3.43
N ASN A 46 -4.80 9.12 2.83
CA ASN A 46 -4.17 10.43 2.87
C ASN A 46 -5.02 11.52 2.19
N HIS A 47 -5.85 11.13 1.22
CA HIS A 47 -6.81 12.01 0.55
C HIS A 47 -8.20 12.01 1.20
N GLY A 48 -8.34 11.48 2.42
CA GLY A 48 -9.59 11.51 3.18
C GLY A 48 -10.61 10.43 2.79
N ILE A 49 -10.22 9.47 1.95
CA ILE A 49 -11.12 8.41 1.50
C ILE A 49 -10.98 7.20 2.42
N HIS A 50 -12.13 6.66 2.84
CA HIS A 50 -12.13 5.49 3.68
C HIS A 50 -11.61 4.26 2.89
N PRO A 51 -10.67 3.46 3.45
CA PRO A 51 -10.07 2.34 2.72
C PRO A 51 -11.07 1.32 2.20
N LEU A 52 -12.18 1.08 2.92
CA LEU A 52 -13.22 0.15 2.46
C LEU A 52 -13.99 0.71 1.26
N ASP A 53 -14.22 2.02 1.20
CA ASP A 53 -14.89 2.65 0.06
C ASP A 53 -13.96 2.58 -1.16
N ALA A 54 -12.68 2.91 -0.98
CA ALA A 54 -11.68 2.77 -2.04
C ALA A 54 -11.54 1.32 -2.57
N LEU A 55 -11.70 0.31 -1.71
CA LEU A 55 -11.74 -1.11 -2.09
C LEU A 55 -13.02 -1.48 -2.84
N ARG A 56 -14.17 -1.01 -2.37
CA ARG A 56 -15.45 -1.23 -3.04
C ARG A 56 -15.40 -0.64 -4.45
N ASP A 57 -14.90 0.57 -4.60
CA ASP A 57 -14.87 1.30 -5.86
C ASP A 57 -13.89 0.64 -6.85
N THR A 58 -12.72 0.21 -6.38
CA THR A 58 -11.78 -0.60 -7.20
C THR A 58 -12.39 -1.92 -7.68
N LEU A 59 -13.09 -2.65 -6.81
CA LEU A 59 -13.74 -3.91 -7.18
C LEU A 59 -14.96 -3.71 -8.09
N SER A 60 -15.63 -2.56 -7.98
CA SER A 60 -16.76 -2.17 -8.84
C SER A 60 -16.32 -1.64 -10.22
N GLY A 61 -15.00 -1.57 -10.47
CA GLY A 61 -14.43 -1.12 -11.74
C GLY A 61 -14.25 0.39 -11.87
N ASN A 62 -14.51 1.15 -10.80
CA ASN A 62 -14.29 2.61 -10.75
C ASN A 62 -13.21 2.94 -9.70
N PRO A 63 -11.94 2.58 -9.93
CA PRO A 63 -10.88 2.81 -8.95
C PRO A 63 -10.69 4.31 -8.69
N TRP A 64 -10.63 4.69 -7.42
CA TRP A 64 -10.26 6.06 -7.08
C TRP A 64 -8.82 6.36 -7.51
N MET A 65 -8.61 7.51 -8.13
CA MET A 65 -7.29 7.98 -8.51
C MET A 65 -7.02 9.33 -7.86
N PRO A 66 -5.79 9.60 -7.40
CA PRO A 66 -5.44 10.91 -6.89
C PRO A 66 -5.56 11.95 -8.00
N PRO A 67 -5.92 13.21 -7.67
CA PRO A 67 -5.93 14.28 -8.65
C PRO A 67 -4.52 14.44 -9.25
N GLN A 68 -4.39 14.29 -10.57
CA GLN A 68 -3.17 14.65 -11.27
C GLN A 68 -3.08 16.17 -11.25
N ASN A 69 -2.26 16.71 -10.36
CA ASN A 69 -1.91 18.12 -10.41
C ASN A 69 -1.18 18.34 -11.76
N ALA A 70 -1.71 19.24 -12.58
CA ALA A 70 -1.07 19.73 -13.80
C ALA A 70 0.17 20.56 -13.46
#